data_AF-Q4S747-F1
#
_entry.id   AF-Q4S747-F1
#
_cell.length_a   1.000
_cell.length_b   1.000
_cell.length_c   1.000
_cell.angle_alpha   90.00
_cell.angle_beta   90.00
_cell.angle_gamma   90.00
#
_symmetry.space_group_name_H-M   'P 1'
#
loop_
_entity.id
_entity.type
_entity.pdbx_description
1 polymer ?
#
loop_
_entity_poly.entity_id
_entity_poly.type
_entity_poly.pdbx_seq_one_letter_code
_entity_poly.pdbx_strand_id
1 'polypeptide(L)'
;LLDSGGVRRVVGLVLALGNHMNGGSRVRGQADGFGLEILPKLKDVKSRNAGTDKSVFPLPEPQDVFLAAQVRFDDLNRDLRQFGRDLTRCEEDVQRVCSNSPEEHLQPFRDKMEAFLLSARKAQAEVSYQLTTVQKSFRDLVGFFGLKPQAEEKEASGHFFMLWFEFCADFKARWKRENKTISKERLKEAQLSVKRITGEKKVETRKINPNSLVKPDLDGTEQKCVKIQKGMSV
;
A
#
# COMPACT_ATOMS: atom_id res chain seq x y z
N LEU A 1 -1.55 -9.25 0.59
CA LEU A 1 -0.71 -9.49 -0.62
C LEU A 1 -1.56 -10.00 -1.80
N LEU A 2 -2.32 -11.09 -1.64
CA LEU A 2 -3.13 -11.71 -2.71
C LEU A 2 -4.14 -10.75 -3.39
N ASP A 3 -4.86 -9.95 -2.61
CA ASP A 3 -5.93 -9.09 -3.12
C ASP A 3 -5.47 -7.72 -3.62
N SER A 4 -4.20 -7.37 -3.41
CA SER A 4 -3.70 -6.05 -3.76
C SER A 4 -3.53 -5.90 -5.28
N GLY A 5 -4.38 -5.07 -5.88
CA GLY A 5 -4.25 -4.70 -7.29
C GLY A 5 -2.92 -3.99 -7.59
N GLY A 6 -2.33 -3.30 -6.61
CA GLY A 6 -1.00 -2.69 -6.74
C GLY A 6 0.10 -3.73 -6.85
N VAL A 7 0.09 -4.73 -5.96
CA VAL A 7 1.04 -5.86 -5.99
C VAL A 7 0.91 -6.64 -7.30
N ARG A 8 -0.31 -7.02 -7.71
CA ARG A 8 -0.53 -7.74 -8.97
C ARG A 8 0.01 -6.96 -10.18
N ARG A 9 -0.19 -5.64 -10.22
CA ARG A 9 0.36 -4.79 -11.28
C ARG A 9 1.89 -4.76 -11.28
N VAL A 10 2.51 -4.59 -10.11
CA VAL A 10 3.99 -4.54 -10.01
C VAL A 10 4.58 -5.89 -10.42
N VAL A 11 4.10 -6.99 -9.86
CA VAL A 11 4.57 -8.35 -10.19
C VAL A 11 4.35 -8.67 -11.67
N GLY A 12 3.17 -8.33 -12.23
CA GLY A 12 2.89 -8.52 -13.65
C GLY A 12 3.79 -7.69 -14.57
N LEU A 13 4.12 -6.46 -14.20
CA LEU A 13 5.07 -5.62 -14.95
C LEU A 13 6.49 -6.20 -14.93
N VAL A 14 6.93 -6.70 -13.77
CA VAL A 14 8.23 -7.36 -13.63
C VAL A 14 8.32 -8.58 -14.55
N LEU A 15 7.26 -9.41 -14.58
CA LEU A 15 7.20 -10.58 -15.46
C LEU A 15 7.22 -10.19 -16.94
N ALA A 16 6.38 -9.23 -17.33
CA ALA A 16 6.27 -8.78 -18.72
C ALA A 16 7.59 -8.18 -19.23
N LEU A 17 8.22 -7.31 -18.44
CA LEU A 17 9.52 -6.72 -18.79
C LEU A 17 10.62 -7.78 -18.81
N GLY A 18 10.63 -8.68 -17.83
CA GLY A 18 11.56 -9.81 -17.78
C GLY A 18 11.49 -10.67 -19.04
N ASN A 19 10.29 -11.09 -19.44
CA ASN A 19 10.08 -11.87 -20.65
C ASN A 19 10.52 -11.12 -21.91
N HIS A 20 10.15 -9.84 -22.02
CA HIS A 20 10.55 -9.00 -23.16
C HIS A 20 12.07 -8.86 -23.27
N MET A 21 12.76 -8.54 -22.17
CA MET A 21 14.22 -8.36 -22.13
C MET A 21 14.99 -9.66 -22.38
N ASN A 22 14.38 -10.82 -22.13
CA ASN A 22 15.01 -12.13 -22.29
C ASN A 22 14.50 -12.89 -23.54
N GLY A 23 13.84 -12.22 -24.49
CA GLY A 23 13.06 -12.80 -25.61
C GLY A 23 13.78 -13.72 -26.61
N GLY A 24 15.05 -14.08 -26.39
CA GLY A 24 15.78 -15.12 -27.13
C GLY A 24 16.10 -16.39 -26.30
N SER A 25 15.80 -16.38 -25.00
CA SER A 25 16.03 -17.51 -24.10
C SER A 25 14.75 -18.32 -23.91
N ARG A 26 14.76 -19.59 -24.29
CA ARG A 26 13.65 -20.53 -24.04
C ARG A 26 13.29 -20.69 -22.56
N VAL A 27 14.23 -20.37 -21.65
CA VAL A 27 14.04 -20.55 -20.20
C VAL A 27 13.65 -19.23 -19.51
N ARG A 28 14.13 -18.08 -20.01
CA ARG A 28 13.95 -16.77 -19.35
C ARG A 28 13.04 -15.79 -20.09
N GLY A 29 12.85 -15.96 -21.40
CA GLY A 29 12.05 -15.07 -22.26
C GLY A 29 10.59 -15.48 -22.41
N GLN A 30 10.21 -16.64 -21.88
CA GLN A 30 8.86 -17.21 -21.94
C GLN A 30 8.46 -17.77 -20.56
N ALA A 31 8.81 -17.07 -19.50
CA ALA A 31 8.50 -17.52 -18.15
C ALA A 31 7.03 -17.20 -17.78
N ASP A 32 6.37 -18.13 -17.10
CA ASP A 32 5.02 -17.93 -16.52
C ASP A 32 5.08 -17.29 -15.12
N GLY A 33 6.28 -17.15 -14.57
CA GLY A 33 6.53 -16.58 -13.24
C GLY A 33 8.02 -16.40 -12.97
N PHE A 34 8.33 -15.87 -11.79
CA PHE A 34 9.70 -15.71 -11.31
C PHE A 34 9.75 -15.94 -9.80
N GLY A 35 10.88 -16.39 -9.28
CA GLY A 35 11.08 -16.52 -7.84
C GLY A 35 11.22 -15.16 -7.16
N LEU A 36 10.69 -15.02 -5.95
CA LEU A 36 10.67 -13.76 -5.19
C LEU A 36 12.07 -13.21 -4.89
N GLU A 37 13.12 -14.04 -4.96
CA GLU A 37 14.52 -13.67 -4.80
C GLU A 37 15.04 -12.68 -5.86
N ILE A 38 14.30 -12.47 -6.96
CA ILE A 38 14.65 -11.46 -7.96
C ILE A 38 14.14 -10.06 -7.60
N LEU A 39 13.18 -9.96 -6.68
CA LEU A 39 12.54 -8.69 -6.33
C LEU A 39 13.53 -7.63 -5.81
N PRO A 40 14.53 -7.97 -4.96
CA PRO A 40 15.54 -7.00 -4.52
C PRO A 40 16.49 -6.51 -5.62
N LYS A 41 16.50 -7.14 -6.81
CA LYS A 41 17.44 -6.83 -7.90
C LYS A 41 16.91 -5.80 -8.89
N LEU A 42 15.65 -5.37 -8.74
CA LEU A 42 14.99 -4.42 -9.64
C LEU A 42 15.47 -2.98 -9.36
N LYS A 43 15.94 -2.28 -10.40
CA LYS A 43 16.64 -1.00 -10.23
C LYS A 43 15.77 0.24 -10.47
N ASP A 44 14.72 0.15 -11.27
CA ASP A 44 13.95 1.30 -11.74
C ASP A 44 12.46 1.18 -11.43
N VAL A 45 11.84 2.28 -10.98
CA VAL A 45 10.42 2.36 -10.65
C VAL A 45 9.85 3.62 -11.29
N LYS A 46 8.92 3.46 -12.25
CA LYS A 46 8.18 4.58 -12.85
C LYS A 46 6.68 4.34 -12.74
N SER A 47 5.92 5.42 -12.55
CA SER A 47 4.45 5.39 -12.45
C SER A 47 3.85 6.54 -13.27
N ARG A 48 2.65 6.31 -13.82
CA ARG A 48 1.92 7.31 -14.64
C ARG A 48 1.68 8.62 -13.89
N ASN A 49 1.37 8.54 -12.60
CA ASN A 49 1.10 9.70 -11.75
C ASN A 49 2.35 10.20 -11.02
N ALA A 50 3.55 9.75 -11.41
CA ALA A 50 4.74 10.08 -10.65
C ALA A 50 5.02 11.59 -10.64
N GLY A 51 5.50 12.07 -9.48
CA GLY A 51 5.76 13.49 -9.21
C GLY A 51 4.52 14.35 -9.03
N THR A 52 3.34 13.74 -8.88
CA THR A 52 2.08 14.42 -8.54
C THR A 52 1.57 13.99 -7.16
N ASP A 53 0.67 14.77 -6.60
CA ASP A 53 -0.11 14.48 -5.39
C ASP A 53 -0.97 13.21 -5.52
N LYS A 54 -1.32 12.79 -6.74
CA LYS A 54 -2.05 11.56 -7.05
C LYS A 54 -1.17 10.30 -7.08
N SER A 55 0.12 10.42 -6.77
CA SER A 55 1.03 9.28 -6.72
C SER A 55 0.81 8.49 -5.42
N VAL A 56 0.41 7.23 -5.54
CA VAL A 56 0.20 6.33 -4.40
C VAL A 56 1.22 5.19 -4.47
N PHE A 57 1.82 4.88 -3.31
CA PHE A 57 2.74 3.76 -3.19
C PHE A 57 1.99 2.43 -3.46
N PRO A 58 2.42 1.60 -4.44
CA PRO A 58 1.61 0.49 -4.93
C PRO A 58 1.79 -0.83 -4.17
N LEU A 59 2.70 -0.87 -3.19
CA LEU A 59 3.01 -2.07 -2.41
C LEU A 59 2.58 -1.89 -0.94
N PRO A 60 2.49 -2.98 -0.15
CA PRO A 60 2.25 -2.87 1.28
C PRO A 60 3.34 -2.07 1.98
N GLU A 61 2.95 -1.39 3.05
CA GLU A 61 3.90 -0.66 3.88
C GLU A 61 4.98 -1.60 4.43
N PRO A 62 6.28 -1.29 4.30
CA PRO A 62 7.34 -2.18 4.74
C PRO A 62 7.21 -2.55 6.22
N GLN A 63 6.80 -1.59 7.07
CA GLN A 63 6.62 -1.84 8.50
C GLN A 63 5.56 -2.90 8.78
N ASP A 64 4.44 -2.89 8.06
CA ASP A 64 3.36 -3.87 8.25
C ASP A 64 3.83 -5.28 7.84
N VAL A 65 4.63 -5.37 6.77
CA VAL A 65 5.22 -6.63 6.31
C VAL A 65 6.25 -7.14 7.32
N PHE A 66 7.06 -6.25 7.89
CA PHE A 66 8.03 -6.60 8.92
C PHE A 66 7.34 -7.15 10.18
N LEU A 67 6.24 -6.54 10.62
CA LEU A 67 5.45 -7.06 11.74
C LEU A 67 4.87 -8.45 11.41
N ALA A 68 4.40 -8.67 10.19
CA ALA A 68 3.94 -10.00 9.77
C ALA A 68 5.06 -11.06 9.81
N ALA A 69 6.32 -10.66 9.54
CA ALA A 69 7.48 -11.55 9.65
C ALA A 69 7.79 -11.98 11.10
N GLN A 70 7.40 -11.18 12.10
CA GLN A 70 7.61 -11.51 13.51
C GLN A 70 6.61 -12.54 14.05
N VAL A 71 5.55 -12.85 13.30
CA VAL A 71 4.51 -13.77 13.75
C VAL A 71 5.00 -15.22 13.67
N ARG A 72 4.97 -15.89 14.83
CA ARG A 72 5.32 -17.31 14.98
C ARG A 72 4.07 -18.13 15.27
N PHE A 73 3.55 -18.81 14.26
CA PHE A 73 2.33 -19.61 14.38
C PHE A 73 2.44 -20.73 15.44
N ASP A 74 3.63 -21.30 15.62
CA ASP A 74 3.85 -22.35 16.62
C ASP A 74 3.66 -21.85 18.05
N ASP A 75 4.14 -20.64 18.35
CA ASP A 75 3.98 -20.01 19.66
C ASP A 75 2.49 -19.70 19.90
N LEU A 76 1.80 -19.12 18.92
CA LEU A 76 0.36 -18.85 19.00
C LEU A 76 -0.46 -20.14 19.22
N ASN A 77 -0.11 -21.23 18.54
CA ASN A 77 -0.78 -22.52 18.75
C ASN A 77 -0.51 -23.09 20.14
N ARG A 78 0.71 -22.95 20.65
CA ARG A 78 1.08 -23.40 21.99
C ARG A 78 0.31 -22.64 23.06
N ASP A 79 0.29 -21.31 22.96
CA ASP A 79 -0.38 -20.43 23.91
C ASP A 79 -1.89 -20.68 23.92
N LEU A 80 -2.50 -20.83 22.73
CA LEU A 80 -3.92 -21.13 22.64
C LEU A 80 -4.28 -22.50 23.22
N ARG A 81 -3.43 -23.51 23.02
CA ARG A 81 -3.60 -24.83 23.65
C ARG A 81 -3.44 -24.76 25.16
N GLN A 82 -2.49 -23.96 25.65
CA GLN A 82 -2.30 -23.74 27.09
C GLN A 82 -3.51 -23.05 27.69
N PHE A 83 -4.00 -21.97 27.08
CA PHE A 83 -5.21 -21.27 27.50
C PHE A 83 -6.43 -22.20 27.54
N GLY A 84 -6.59 -23.08 26.53
CA GLY A 84 -7.65 -24.09 26.53
C GLY A 84 -7.57 -25.08 27.70
N ARG A 85 -6.36 -25.50 28.10
CA ARG A 85 -6.15 -26.36 29.28
C ARG A 85 -6.45 -25.63 30.57
N ASP A 86 -6.02 -24.38 30.71
CA ASP A 86 -6.26 -23.59 31.91
C ASP A 86 -7.75 -23.28 32.11
N LEU A 87 -8.49 -23.01 31.02
CA LEU A 87 -9.96 -22.89 31.08
C LEU A 87 -10.63 -24.19 31.52
N THR A 88 -10.14 -25.34 31.05
CA THR A 88 -10.70 -26.65 31.45
C THR A 88 -10.50 -26.90 32.94
N ARG A 89 -9.30 -26.60 33.46
CA ARG A 89 -9.03 -26.68 34.90
C ARG A 89 -9.91 -25.72 35.71
N CYS A 90 -10.11 -24.50 35.21
CA CYS A 90 -10.99 -23.53 35.86
C CYS A 90 -12.44 -24.03 35.91
N GLU A 91 -12.95 -24.64 34.83
CA GLU A 91 -14.28 -25.27 34.82
C GLU A 91 -14.39 -26.38 35.85
N GLU A 92 -13.40 -27.27 35.93
CA GLU A 92 -13.35 -28.36 36.92
C GLU A 92 -13.34 -27.82 38.36
N ASP A 93 -12.59 -26.76 38.62
CA ASP A 93 -12.54 -26.13 39.94
C ASP A 93 -13.86 -25.44 40.30
N VAL A 94 -14.50 -24.74 39.35
CA VAL A 94 -15.83 -24.14 39.55
C VAL A 94 -16.87 -25.23 39.82
N GLN A 95 -16.85 -26.33 39.07
CA GLN A 95 -17.73 -27.47 39.31
C GLN A 95 -17.51 -28.08 40.70
N ARG A 96 -16.24 -28.19 41.13
CA ARG A 96 -15.90 -28.70 42.46
C ARG A 96 -16.43 -27.80 43.57
N VAL A 97 -16.26 -26.48 43.44
CA VAL A 97 -16.80 -25.50 44.41
C VAL A 97 -18.33 -25.59 44.47
N CYS A 98 -19.00 -25.65 43.32
CA CYS A 98 -20.46 -25.73 43.26
C CYS A 98 -21.00 -27.04 43.83
N SER A 99 -20.29 -28.15 43.64
CA SER A 99 -20.73 -29.47 44.13
C SER A 99 -20.51 -29.67 45.62
N ASN A 100 -19.50 -29.00 46.20
CA ASN A 100 -19.09 -29.20 47.59
C ASN A 100 -19.62 -28.12 48.56
N SER A 101 -20.37 -27.13 48.06
CA SER A 101 -20.87 -26.02 48.87
C SER A 101 -22.40 -26.09 49.03
N PRO A 102 -22.96 -25.65 50.18
CA PRO A 102 -24.41 -25.52 50.34
C PRO A 102 -25.02 -24.53 49.33
N GLU A 103 -26.24 -24.81 48.85
CA GLU A 103 -26.94 -24.01 47.83
C GLU A 103 -27.04 -22.52 48.22
N GLU A 104 -27.31 -22.24 49.50
CA GLU A 104 -27.42 -20.89 50.07
C GLU A 104 -26.12 -20.06 50.02
N HIS A 105 -24.98 -20.68 49.73
CA HIS A 105 -23.66 -20.03 49.65
C HIS A 105 -23.08 -19.99 48.23
N LEU A 106 -23.79 -20.54 47.23
CA LEU A 106 -23.28 -20.61 45.86
C LEU A 106 -23.27 -19.25 45.16
N GLN A 107 -24.22 -18.39 45.49
CA GLN A 107 -24.35 -17.10 44.84
C GLN A 107 -23.66 -15.98 45.62
N PRO A 108 -23.00 -15.04 44.93
CA PRO A 108 -23.01 -14.79 43.48
C PRO A 108 -21.87 -15.48 42.70
N PHE A 109 -21.10 -16.37 43.36
CA PHE A 109 -19.91 -16.98 42.78
C PHE A 109 -20.23 -17.78 41.52
N ARG A 110 -21.23 -18.67 41.61
CA ARG A 110 -21.63 -19.55 40.50
C ARG A 110 -22.03 -18.74 39.26
N ASP A 111 -22.96 -17.79 39.40
CA ASP A 111 -23.44 -16.99 38.26
C ASP A 111 -22.31 -16.22 37.58
N LYS A 112 -21.43 -15.60 38.37
CA LYS A 112 -20.30 -14.84 37.84
C LYS A 112 -19.28 -15.74 37.13
N MET A 113 -18.98 -16.90 37.70
CA MET A 113 -18.03 -17.84 37.11
C MET A 113 -18.59 -18.52 35.87
N GLU A 114 -19.86 -18.92 35.85
CA GLU A 114 -20.51 -19.47 34.66
C GLU A 114 -20.53 -18.44 33.51
N ALA A 115 -20.88 -17.18 33.79
CA ALA A 115 -20.85 -16.11 32.79
C ALA A 115 -19.43 -15.83 32.25
N PHE A 116 -18.43 -15.84 33.14
CA PHE A 116 -17.02 -15.72 32.76
C PHE A 116 -16.57 -16.88 31.87
N LEU A 117 -16.82 -18.12 32.28
CA LEU A 117 -16.41 -19.33 31.55
C LEU A 117 -17.05 -19.40 30.17
N LEU A 118 -18.35 -19.10 30.07
CA LEU A 118 -19.05 -19.03 28.79
C LEU A 118 -18.39 -18.01 27.84
N SER A 119 -18.11 -16.82 28.36
CA SER A 119 -17.47 -15.75 27.58
C SER A 119 -16.05 -16.13 27.16
N ALA A 120 -15.27 -16.71 28.06
CA ALA A 120 -13.90 -17.12 27.81
C ALA A 120 -13.81 -18.28 26.79
N ARG A 121 -14.69 -19.28 26.87
CA ARG A 121 -14.79 -20.37 25.89
C ARG A 121 -15.18 -19.85 24.51
N LYS A 122 -16.13 -18.92 24.43
CA LYS A 122 -16.49 -18.28 23.16
C LYS A 122 -15.30 -17.53 22.55
N ALA A 123 -14.57 -16.75 23.35
CA ALA A 123 -13.38 -16.04 22.89
C ALA A 123 -12.27 -17.00 22.44
N GLN A 124 -12.02 -18.08 23.19
CA GLN A 124 -11.07 -19.12 22.82
C GLN A 124 -11.42 -19.74 21.45
N ALA A 125 -12.69 -20.11 21.25
CA ALA A 125 -13.16 -20.72 20.00
C ALA A 125 -13.00 -19.77 18.81
N GLU A 126 -13.35 -18.49 18.99
CA GLU A 126 -13.18 -17.47 17.95
C GLU A 126 -11.70 -17.30 17.58
N VAL A 127 -10.81 -17.12 18.57
CA VAL A 127 -9.37 -16.98 18.32
C VAL A 127 -8.79 -18.23 17.65
N SER A 128 -9.26 -19.43 18.04
CA SER A 128 -8.86 -20.69 17.41
C SER A 128 -9.25 -20.77 15.93
N TYR A 129 -10.48 -20.35 15.62
CA TYR A 129 -10.97 -20.31 14.25
C TYR A 129 -10.19 -19.28 13.41
N GLN A 130 -9.94 -18.09 13.95
CA GLN A 130 -9.15 -17.05 13.29
C GLN A 130 -7.72 -17.52 13.01
N LEU A 131 -7.05 -18.14 13.99
CA LEU A 131 -5.70 -18.67 13.81
C LEU A 131 -5.65 -19.72 12.69
N THR A 132 -6.60 -20.64 12.67
CA THR A 132 -6.70 -21.67 11.61
C THR A 132 -6.92 -21.06 10.24
N THR A 133 -7.77 -20.03 10.16
CA THR A 133 -8.07 -19.29 8.93
C THR A 133 -6.84 -18.54 8.41
N VAL A 134 -6.14 -17.81 9.29
CA VAL A 134 -4.91 -17.08 8.92
C VAL A 134 -3.82 -18.04 8.46
N GLN A 135 -3.63 -19.17 9.15
CA GLN A 135 -2.67 -20.19 8.73
C GLN A 135 -3.00 -20.77 7.35
N LYS A 136 -4.29 -20.99 7.05
CA LYS A 136 -4.72 -21.43 5.72
C LYS A 136 -4.42 -20.37 4.66
N SER A 137 -4.84 -19.13 4.90
CA SER A 137 -4.56 -18.01 3.99
C SER A 137 -3.06 -17.79 3.76
N PHE A 138 -2.23 -18.00 4.78
CA PHE A 138 -0.78 -17.95 4.64
C PHE A 138 -0.24 -19.07 3.74
N ARG A 139 -0.73 -20.31 3.89
CA ARG A 139 -0.35 -21.41 2.98
C ARG A 139 -0.76 -21.12 1.54
N ASP A 140 -1.97 -20.61 1.33
CA ASP A 140 -2.47 -20.25 0.01
C ASP A 140 -1.62 -19.12 -0.62
N LEU A 141 -1.22 -18.13 0.20
CA LEU A 141 -0.34 -17.04 -0.20
C LEU A 141 1.06 -17.54 -0.61
N VAL A 142 1.68 -18.40 0.20
CA VAL A 142 3.00 -19.00 -0.09
C VAL A 142 2.93 -19.82 -1.37
N GLY A 143 1.88 -20.64 -1.51
CA GLY A 143 1.62 -21.45 -2.71
C GLY A 143 1.43 -20.60 -3.98
N PHE A 144 0.69 -19.50 -3.88
CA PHE A 144 0.47 -18.58 -5.00
C PHE A 144 1.78 -17.98 -5.54
N PHE A 145 2.73 -17.65 -4.66
CA PHE A 145 4.04 -17.11 -5.06
C PHE A 145 5.10 -18.19 -5.34
N GLY A 146 4.71 -19.47 -5.39
CA GLY A 146 5.59 -20.56 -5.83
C GLY A 146 6.71 -20.91 -4.86
N LEU A 147 6.71 -20.39 -3.62
CA LEU A 147 7.62 -20.86 -2.60
C LEU A 147 7.14 -22.25 -2.14
N LYS A 148 7.96 -23.27 -2.37
CA LYS A 148 7.65 -24.61 -1.86
C LYS A 148 7.72 -24.57 -0.32
N PRO A 149 6.72 -25.09 0.39
CA PRO A 149 6.85 -25.29 1.83
C PRO A 149 8.04 -26.23 2.06
N GLN A 150 9.15 -25.73 2.59
CA GLN A 150 10.18 -26.62 3.10
C GLN A 150 9.59 -27.30 4.34
N ALA A 151 9.45 -28.62 4.29
CA ALA A 151 8.81 -29.42 5.33
C ALA A 151 9.47 -29.31 6.72
N GLU A 152 10.63 -28.66 6.82
CA GLU A 152 11.44 -28.56 8.03
C GLU A 152 11.62 -27.12 8.55
N GLU A 153 11.17 -26.10 7.82
CA GLU A 153 11.38 -24.72 8.22
C GLU A 153 10.23 -24.24 9.12
N LYS A 154 10.43 -24.38 10.44
CA LYS A 154 9.54 -23.86 11.49
C LYS A 154 9.33 -22.33 11.42
N GLU A 155 10.04 -21.64 10.53
CA GLU A 155 10.07 -20.18 10.35
C GLU A 155 9.64 -19.72 8.94
N ALA A 156 8.90 -20.54 8.21
CA ALA A 156 8.47 -20.22 6.83
C ALA A 156 7.72 -18.87 6.68
N SER A 157 6.99 -18.41 7.72
CA SER A 157 6.37 -17.08 7.74
C SER A 157 7.39 -15.95 7.80
N GLY A 158 8.37 -16.06 8.69
CA GLY A 158 9.44 -15.08 8.84
C GLY A 158 10.21 -14.91 7.54
N HIS A 159 10.70 -16.01 6.95
CA HIS A 159 11.44 -15.96 5.70
C HIS A 159 10.64 -15.33 4.55
N PHE A 160 9.39 -15.78 4.34
CA PHE A 160 8.52 -15.27 3.29
C PHE A 160 8.30 -13.75 3.43
N PHE A 161 7.92 -13.29 4.62
CA PHE A 161 7.64 -11.87 4.83
C PHE A 161 8.92 -11.02 4.85
N MET A 162 10.07 -11.56 5.23
CA MET A 162 11.35 -10.84 5.12
C MET A 162 11.74 -10.54 3.68
N LEU A 163 11.56 -11.49 2.74
CA LEU A 163 11.77 -11.24 1.32
C LEU A 163 10.87 -10.10 0.81
N TRP A 164 9.60 -10.09 1.22
CA TRP A 164 8.65 -9.03 0.88
C TRP A 164 9.00 -7.70 1.54
N PHE A 165 9.47 -7.72 2.80
CA PHE A 165 9.87 -6.53 3.52
C PHE A 165 11.03 -5.84 2.81
N GLU A 166 12.09 -6.58 2.47
CA GLU A 166 13.26 -6.05 1.76
C GLU A 166 12.86 -5.44 0.43
N PHE A 167 12.01 -6.15 -0.34
CA PHE A 167 11.49 -5.63 -1.60
C PHE A 167 10.66 -4.36 -1.42
N CYS A 168 9.68 -4.36 -0.50
CA CYS A 168 8.83 -3.21 -0.24
C CYS A 168 9.66 -2.00 0.23
N ALA A 169 10.67 -2.23 1.08
CA ALA A 169 11.54 -1.17 1.61
C ALA A 169 12.38 -0.53 0.49
N ASP A 170 13.06 -1.34 -0.32
CA ASP A 170 13.88 -0.82 -1.44
C ASP A 170 13.00 -0.14 -2.49
N PHE A 171 11.89 -0.76 -2.88
CA PHE A 171 10.94 -0.18 -3.82
C PHE A 171 10.40 1.16 -3.30
N LYS A 172 10.08 1.27 -2.00
CA LYS A 172 9.59 2.52 -1.40
C LYS A 172 10.64 3.62 -1.43
N ALA A 173 11.91 3.28 -1.14
CA ALA A 173 13.00 4.24 -1.21
C ALA A 173 13.18 4.79 -2.63
N ARG A 174 13.15 3.90 -3.65
CA ARG A 174 13.22 4.28 -5.06
C ARG A 174 12.02 5.09 -5.51
N TRP A 175 10.81 4.64 -5.19
CA TRP A 175 9.56 5.32 -5.51
C TRP A 175 9.52 6.75 -4.94
N LYS A 176 9.96 6.95 -3.69
CA LYS A 176 10.07 8.29 -3.09
C LYS A 176 11.06 9.18 -3.85
N ARG A 177 12.24 8.64 -4.17
CA ARG A 177 13.29 9.37 -4.91
C ARG A 177 12.79 9.78 -6.29
N GLU A 178 12.19 8.85 -7.03
CA GLU A 178 11.69 9.10 -8.38
C GLU A 178 10.57 10.15 -8.39
N ASN A 179 9.59 10.03 -7.48
CA ASN A 179 8.54 11.05 -7.36
C ASN A 179 9.11 12.44 -7.09
N LYS A 180 10.15 12.53 -6.24
CA LYS A 180 10.80 13.82 -5.96
C LYS A 180 11.54 14.35 -7.19
N THR A 181 12.21 13.50 -7.96
CA THR A 181 12.88 13.88 -9.21
C THR A 181 11.87 14.41 -10.23
N ILE A 182 10.82 13.65 -10.51
CA ILE A 182 9.80 14.02 -11.51
C ILE A 182 9.03 15.28 -11.09
N SER A 183 8.73 15.44 -9.80
CA SER A 183 8.10 16.66 -9.29
C SER A 183 8.98 17.90 -9.54
N LYS A 184 10.30 17.80 -9.32
CA LYS A 184 11.26 18.88 -9.59
C LYS A 184 11.36 19.19 -11.09
N GLU A 185 11.38 18.17 -11.94
CA GLU A 185 11.42 18.33 -13.40
C GLU A 185 10.17 19.04 -13.91
N ARG A 186 8.98 18.58 -13.49
CA ARG A 186 7.70 19.23 -13.82
C ARG A 186 7.65 20.69 -13.37
N LEU A 187 8.16 21.00 -12.18
CA LEU A 187 8.22 22.38 -11.69
C LEU A 187 9.13 23.25 -12.58
N LYS A 188 10.30 22.75 -12.97
CA LYS A 188 11.22 23.45 -13.88
C LYS A 188 10.58 23.67 -15.26
N GLU A 189 9.94 22.66 -15.82
CA GLU A 189 9.22 22.75 -17.10
C GLU A 189 8.09 23.79 -17.04
N ALA A 190 7.30 23.78 -15.97
CA ALA A 190 6.24 24.77 -15.76
C ALA A 190 6.81 26.20 -15.65
N GLN A 191 7.91 26.39 -14.92
CA GLN A 191 8.59 27.68 -14.81
C GLN A 191 9.13 28.16 -16.16
N LEU A 192 9.74 27.27 -16.96
CA LEU A 192 10.23 27.59 -18.30
C LEU A 192 9.06 27.94 -19.24
N SER A 193 7.96 27.20 -19.18
CA SER A 193 6.75 27.48 -19.95
C SER A 193 6.17 28.86 -19.63
N VAL A 194 6.07 29.22 -18.34
CA VAL A 194 5.59 30.54 -17.90
C VAL A 194 6.52 31.66 -18.38
N LYS A 195 7.85 31.47 -18.30
CA LYS A 195 8.82 32.46 -18.81
C LYS A 195 8.68 32.67 -20.32
N ARG A 196 8.48 31.60 -21.09
CA ARG A 196 8.26 31.68 -22.54
C ARG A 196 6.98 32.46 -22.87
N ILE A 197 5.86 32.13 -22.23
CA ILE A 197 4.58 32.81 -22.45
C ILE A 197 4.62 34.28 -22.03
N THR A 198 5.29 34.61 -20.91
CA THR A 198 5.42 36.01 -20.45
C THR A 198 6.42 36.82 -21.27
N GLY A 199 7.46 36.17 -21.83
CA GLY A 199 8.39 36.78 -22.79
C GLY A 199 7.74 37.08 -24.14
N GLU A 200 6.96 36.13 -24.68
CA GLU A 200 6.21 36.30 -25.95
C GLU A 200 5.14 37.39 -25.84
N LYS A 201 4.46 37.52 -24.69
CA LYS A 201 3.50 38.61 -24.44
C LYS A 201 4.13 40.01 -24.30
N LYS A 202 5.47 40.12 -24.26
CA LYS A 202 6.19 41.39 -24.10
C LYS A 202 6.49 42.10 -25.43
N VAL A 203 6.07 41.53 -26.56
CA VAL A 203 6.20 42.16 -27.87
C VAL A 203 4.82 42.57 -28.40
N GLU A 204 4.77 43.81 -28.86
CA GLU A 204 3.69 44.46 -29.61
C GLU A 204 2.57 45.18 -28.83
N THR A 205 2.96 46.12 -27.97
CA THR A 205 2.27 47.42 -27.97
C THR A 205 3.03 48.36 -28.90
N ARG A 206 2.60 48.47 -30.16
CA ARG A 206 3.03 49.56 -31.04
C ARG A 206 2.67 50.88 -30.36
N LYS A 207 3.68 51.69 -30.02
CA LYS A 207 3.47 53.09 -29.64
C LYS A 207 2.92 53.81 -30.87
N ILE A 208 1.63 54.16 -30.85
CA ILE A 208 1.06 55.05 -31.86
C ILE A 208 1.63 56.44 -31.58
N ASN A 209 2.32 57.02 -32.57
CA ASN A 209 2.83 58.38 -32.52
C ASN A 209 1.63 59.36 -32.48
N PRO A 210 1.54 60.28 -31.49
CA PRO A 210 0.42 61.21 -31.40
C PRO A 210 0.33 62.23 -32.54
N ASN A 211 1.34 62.33 -33.42
CA ASN A 211 1.37 63.32 -34.52
C ASN A 211 1.10 62.74 -35.93
N SER A 212 0.61 61.51 -36.05
CA SER A 212 0.19 60.98 -37.35
C SER A 212 -1.19 61.53 -37.72
N LEU A 213 -1.23 62.56 -38.57
CA LEU A 213 -2.46 63.06 -39.19
C LEU A 213 -3.07 61.98 -40.09
N VAL A 214 -4.17 61.38 -39.64
CA VAL A 214 -5.01 60.49 -40.45
C VAL A 214 -5.94 61.36 -41.28
N LYS A 215 -5.86 61.27 -42.61
CA LYS A 215 -6.87 61.85 -43.50
C LYS A 215 -8.18 61.07 -43.35
N PRO A 216 -9.35 61.72 -43.34
CA PRO A 216 -10.62 61.02 -43.23
C PRO A 216 -10.98 60.45 -44.60
N ASP A 217 -10.99 59.13 -44.73
CA ASP A 217 -11.73 58.47 -45.79
C ASP A 217 -13.18 58.28 -45.33
N LEU A 218 -14.08 58.83 -46.14
CA LEU A 218 -15.52 58.68 -46.06
C LEU A 218 -15.88 57.24 -46.45
N ASP A 219 -16.06 56.36 -45.47
CA ASP A 219 -17.15 55.37 -45.55
C ASP A 219 -17.54 54.93 -44.14
N GLY A 220 -18.85 54.90 -43.88
CA GLY A 220 -19.43 54.69 -42.58
C GLY A 220 -19.34 53.22 -42.16
N THR A 221 -18.69 52.95 -41.04
CA THR A 221 -19.05 51.84 -40.13
C THR A 221 -18.39 52.08 -38.77
N GLU A 222 -19.20 52.26 -37.73
CA GLU A 222 -18.75 52.40 -36.35
C GLU A 222 -18.03 51.14 -35.86
N GLN A 223 -16.71 51.20 -35.66
CA GLN A 223 -16.01 50.27 -34.78
C GLN A 223 -15.84 50.89 -33.40
N LYS A 224 -16.69 50.44 -32.46
CA LYS A 224 -16.56 50.73 -31.03
C LYS A 224 -15.21 50.22 -30.52
N CYS A 225 -14.26 51.14 -30.32
CA CYS A 225 -13.02 50.86 -29.62
C CYS A 225 -13.30 50.73 -28.12
N VAL A 226 -13.23 49.51 -27.59
CA VAL A 226 -13.33 49.23 -26.15
C VAL A 226 -12.07 49.77 -25.46
N LYS A 227 -12.22 50.86 -24.69
CA LYS A 227 -11.20 51.33 -23.75
C LYS A 227 -11.13 50.35 -22.57
N ILE A 228 -10.11 49.50 -22.53
CA ILE A 228 -9.74 48.79 -21.30
C ILE A 228 -8.90 49.74 -20.46
N GLN A 229 -9.51 50.26 -19.39
CA GLN A 229 -8.85 51.09 -18.39
C GLN A 229 -7.99 50.19 -17.49
N LYS A 230 -6.66 50.33 -17.55
CA LYS A 230 -5.76 49.76 -16.55
C LYS A 230 -5.91 50.55 -15.24
N GLY A 231 -6.62 49.98 -14.26
CA GLY A 231 -6.44 50.33 -12.83
C GLY A 231 -5.35 49.40 -12.26
N MET A 232 -4.16 49.92 -11.98
CA MET A 232 -3.71 50.40 -10.66
C MET A 232 -3.65 49.28 -9.61
N SER A 233 -2.41 48.82 -9.42
CA SER A 233 -1.88 48.16 -8.25
C SER A 233 -2.08 49.00 -6.97
N VAL A 234 -2.56 48.35 -5.92
CA VAL A 234 -1.93 48.29 -4.58
C VAL A 234 -2.10 46.86 -4.07
#